data_AF-A0A536IGL6-F1
#
_entry.id   AF-A0A536IGL6-F1
#
_cell.length_a   1.000
_cell.length_b   1.000
_cell.length_c   1.000
_cell.angle_alpha   90.00
_cell.angle_beta   90.00
_cell.angle_gamma   90.00
#
_symmetry.space_group_name_H-M   'P 1'
#
loop_
_entity.id
_entity.type
_entity.pdbx_description
1 polymer ?
#
loop_
_entity_poly.entity_id
_entity_poly.type
_entity_poly.pdbx_seq_one_letter_code
_entity_poly.pdbx_strand_id
1 'polypeptide(L)'
;MSIVELEERIASLDPETRAAAERIFSVTTTVGRLDPPVEMREWITKQFGSVDAVIAQTVVRVTNLVTFEGALFNDLRARRPAEVKGGADTRETIEKARGDPFCHPESGTPADTFGRIKGAHGITASNVAKYDGYHGVLVFDDLWRVHEALGLGVERGGARVFASLTPVKESEVVILGRAGEDEVTLAPALALAIGAFRARGVVAYNFALFLPPLSTDGNDWRRFPPQARLVDRGDPANKTSDIGGMELYAAGVVAGDPFRLAEVLRS
;
A
#
# COMPACT_ATOMS: atom_id res chain seq x y z
N MET A 1 -13.69 4.21 -12.70
CA MET A 1 -13.21 5.59 -12.36
C MET A 1 -11.69 5.62 -12.48
N SER A 2 -11.02 6.78 -12.57
CA SER A 2 -9.55 6.81 -12.69
C SER A 2 -8.84 7.86 -11.84
N ILE A 3 -7.63 7.52 -11.39
CA ILE A 3 -6.74 8.36 -10.59
C ILE A 3 -6.27 9.64 -11.33
N VAL A 4 -6.23 9.62 -12.66
CA VAL A 4 -5.84 10.80 -13.47
C VAL A 4 -6.86 11.95 -13.38
N GLU A 5 -8.09 11.66 -12.97
CA GLU A 5 -9.18 12.62 -12.82
C GLU A 5 -9.31 13.14 -11.37
N LEU A 6 -8.37 12.79 -10.47
CA LEU A 6 -8.54 13.01 -9.03
C LEU A 6 -8.72 14.49 -8.67
N GLU A 7 -7.99 15.41 -9.30
CA GLU A 7 -8.14 16.86 -9.05
C GLU A 7 -9.55 17.35 -9.39
N GLU A 8 -10.07 16.97 -10.54
CA GLU A 8 -11.43 17.33 -10.98
C GLU A 8 -12.49 16.72 -10.05
N ARG A 9 -12.25 15.46 -9.61
CA ARG A 9 -13.15 14.77 -8.68
C ARG A 9 -13.19 15.46 -7.32
N ILE A 10 -12.05 15.81 -6.74
CA ILE A 10 -11.99 16.57 -5.49
C ILE A 10 -12.71 17.92 -5.65
N ALA A 11 -12.49 18.62 -6.77
CA ALA A 11 -13.15 19.89 -7.05
C ALA A 11 -14.69 19.78 -7.16
N SER A 12 -15.19 18.60 -7.57
CA SER A 12 -16.62 18.31 -7.73
C SER A 12 -17.33 17.82 -6.46
N LEU A 13 -16.58 17.55 -5.38
CA LEU A 13 -17.16 17.16 -4.08
C LEU A 13 -18.00 18.30 -3.48
N ASP A 14 -18.89 17.96 -2.56
CA ASP A 14 -19.61 18.97 -1.78
C ASP A 14 -18.62 19.86 -1.01
N PRO A 15 -18.96 21.12 -0.71
CA PRO A 15 -18.00 22.08 -0.14
C PRO A 15 -17.33 21.62 1.15
N GLU A 16 -18.03 20.88 2.00
CA GLU A 16 -17.50 20.41 3.28
C GLU A 16 -16.49 19.28 3.08
N THR A 17 -16.85 18.27 2.27
CA THR A 17 -15.95 17.15 1.97
C THR A 17 -14.77 17.59 1.10
N ARG A 18 -14.98 18.53 0.17
CA ARG A 18 -13.89 19.15 -0.59
C ARG A 18 -12.88 19.83 0.34
N ALA A 19 -13.36 20.64 1.28
CA ALA A 19 -12.49 21.29 2.26
C ALA A 19 -11.73 20.27 3.13
N ALA A 20 -12.36 19.15 3.50
CA ALA A 20 -11.67 18.05 4.17
C ALA A 20 -10.58 17.41 3.30
N ALA A 21 -10.89 17.14 2.03
CA ALA A 21 -9.93 16.60 1.07
C ALA A 21 -8.73 17.53 0.86
N GLU A 22 -8.95 18.83 0.68
CA GLU A 22 -7.88 19.83 0.48
C GLU A 22 -7.05 20.08 1.76
N ARG A 23 -7.59 19.81 2.96
CA ARG A 23 -6.81 19.82 4.22
C ARG A 23 -5.90 18.59 4.34
N ILE A 24 -6.37 17.43 3.91
CA ILE A 24 -5.65 16.16 4.10
C ILE A 24 -4.70 15.89 2.93
N PHE A 25 -5.11 16.20 1.70
CA PHE A 25 -4.40 15.82 0.50
C PHE A 25 -3.97 17.04 -0.31
N SER A 26 -2.69 17.06 -0.67
CA SER A 26 -2.20 17.84 -1.80
C SER A 26 -2.13 16.93 -3.02
N VAL A 27 -2.83 17.30 -4.09
CA VAL A 27 -2.79 16.62 -5.38
C VAL A 27 -2.15 17.55 -6.39
N THR A 28 -1.19 17.04 -7.17
CA THR A 28 -0.61 17.78 -8.28
C THR A 28 -0.47 16.87 -9.50
N THR A 29 -0.96 17.33 -10.64
CA THR A 29 -0.75 16.65 -11.93
C THR A 29 0.39 17.29 -12.70
N THR A 30 1.28 16.48 -13.27
CA THR A 30 2.39 16.97 -14.12
C THR A 30 2.56 16.05 -15.31
N VAL A 31 2.94 16.62 -16.46
CA VAL A 31 3.27 15.84 -17.67
C VAL A 31 4.79 15.70 -17.77
N GLY A 32 5.29 14.50 -17.47
CA GLY A 32 6.67 14.12 -17.73
C GLY A 32 6.87 13.91 -19.24
N ARG A 33 8.03 14.33 -19.76
CA ARG A 33 8.39 14.12 -21.16
C ARG A 33 9.71 13.35 -21.27
N LEU A 34 9.81 12.48 -22.26
CA LEU A 34 11.04 11.76 -22.61
C LEU A 34 11.32 11.85 -24.11
N ASP A 35 12.59 11.73 -24.47
CA ASP A 35 13.05 11.57 -25.86
C ASP A 35 13.73 10.20 -25.98
N PRO A 36 13.08 9.20 -26.61
CA PRO A 36 13.63 7.87 -26.69
C PRO A 36 14.64 7.77 -27.84
N PRO A 37 15.82 7.15 -27.63
CA PRO A 37 16.80 6.95 -28.70
C PRO A 37 16.21 6.09 -29.81
N VAL A 38 16.70 6.26 -31.04
CA VAL A 38 16.14 5.63 -32.26
C VAL A 38 16.07 4.10 -32.11
N GLU A 39 17.09 3.53 -31.49
CA GLU A 39 17.25 2.11 -31.21
C GLU A 39 16.13 1.54 -30.31
N MET A 40 15.52 2.37 -29.46
CA MET A 40 14.42 1.94 -28.58
C MET A 40 13.04 2.03 -29.23
N ARG A 41 12.90 2.72 -30.36
CA ARG A 41 11.57 3.01 -30.97
C ARG A 41 10.80 1.75 -31.36
N GLU A 42 11.48 0.76 -31.95
CA GLU A 42 10.84 -0.51 -32.32
C GLU A 42 10.34 -1.28 -31.09
N TRP A 43 11.14 -1.33 -30.03
CA TRP A 43 10.75 -1.98 -28.78
C TRP A 43 9.58 -1.25 -28.12
N ILE A 44 9.62 0.09 -28.07
CA ILE A 44 8.54 0.92 -27.51
C ILE A 44 7.23 0.69 -28.27
N THR A 45 7.25 0.78 -29.60
CA THR A 45 6.06 0.51 -30.43
C THR A 45 5.53 -0.89 -30.19
N LYS A 46 6.41 -1.89 -30.07
CA LYS A 46 6.01 -3.27 -29.78
C LYS A 46 5.36 -3.44 -28.41
N GLN A 47 5.87 -2.78 -27.37
CA GLN A 47 5.39 -2.97 -25.98
C GLN A 47 4.26 -2.03 -25.59
N PHE A 48 4.27 -0.79 -26.08
CA PHE A 48 3.37 0.29 -25.67
C PHE A 48 2.50 0.81 -26.82
N GLY A 49 2.61 0.23 -28.01
CA GLY A 49 1.77 0.52 -29.18
C GLY A 49 2.33 1.61 -30.10
N SER A 50 2.91 2.68 -29.56
CA SER A 50 3.59 3.71 -30.35
C SER A 50 4.63 4.46 -29.54
N VAL A 51 5.58 5.11 -30.23
CA VAL A 51 6.54 6.03 -29.60
C VAL A 51 5.81 7.21 -28.98
N ASP A 52 4.84 7.80 -29.70
CA ASP A 52 4.06 8.95 -29.21
C ASP A 52 3.33 8.65 -27.89
N ALA A 53 2.88 7.40 -27.69
CA ALA A 53 2.18 6.98 -26.49
C ALA A 53 3.03 7.04 -25.21
N VAL A 54 4.37 7.09 -25.32
CA VAL A 54 5.28 7.14 -24.16
C VAL A 54 6.03 8.46 -24.02
N ILE A 55 5.99 9.33 -25.03
CA ILE A 55 6.72 10.62 -25.03
C ILE A 55 6.21 11.53 -23.92
N ALA A 56 4.88 11.64 -23.77
CA ALA A 56 4.26 12.50 -22.77
C ALA A 56 3.45 11.63 -21.81
N GLN A 57 3.78 11.71 -20.52
CA GLN A 57 3.19 10.86 -19.49
C GLN A 57 2.61 11.71 -18.39
N THR A 58 1.32 11.53 -18.12
CA THR A 58 0.67 12.15 -16.97
C THR A 58 1.10 11.43 -15.70
N VAL A 59 1.61 12.18 -14.74
CA VAL A 59 1.94 11.72 -13.40
C VAL A 59 1.08 12.50 -12.41
N VAL A 60 0.29 11.78 -11.63
CA VAL A 60 -0.46 12.34 -10.51
C VAL A 60 0.32 12.07 -9.23
N ARG A 61 0.65 13.12 -8.50
CA ARG A 61 1.22 13.04 -7.16
C ARG A 61 0.11 13.31 -6.16
N VAL A 62 -0.01 12.45 -5.17
CA VAL A 62 -0.85 12.66 -4.00
C VAL A 62 0.03 12.65 -2.77
N THR A 63 -0.13 13.64 -1.89
CA THR A 63 0.56 13.72 -0.60
C THR A 63 -0.45 13.92 0.51
N ASN A 64 -0.44 13.03 1.49
CA ASN A 64 -1.20 13.19 2.72
C ASN A 64 -0.42 14.16 3.61
N LEU A 65 -0.94 15.37 3.78
CA LEU A 65 -0.31 16.46 4.52
C LEU A 65 -0.28 16.20 6.04
N VAL A 66 -1.00 15.18 6.52
CA VAL A 66 -1.08 14.86 7.94
C VAL A 66 -0.15 13.73 8.33
N THR A 67 -0.13 12.65 7.53
CA THR A 67 0.79 11.52 7.77
C THR A 67 2.13 11.69 7.06
N PHE A 68 2.24 12.69 6.17
CA PHE A 68 3.37 12.92 5.28
C PHE A 68 3.69 11.76 4.31
N GLU A 69 2.77 10.80 4.18
CA GLU A 69 2.83 9.74 3.17
C GLU A 69 2.52 10.31 1.78
N GLY A 70 3.18 9.82 0.73
CA GLY A 70 2.95 10.29 -0.63
C GLY A 70 3.10 9.20 -1.68
N ALA A 71 2.29 9.28 -2.73
CA ALA A 71 2.28 8.33 -3.84
C ALA A 71 2.31 9.05 -5.20
N LEU A 72 3.00 8.43 -6.14
CA LEU A 72 3.08 8.82 -7.55
C LEU A 72 2.41 7.78 -8.43
N PHE A 73 1.38 8.21 -9.16
CA PHE A 73 0.64 7.37 -10.08
C PHE A 73 1.02 7.69 -11.53
N ASN A 74 1.28 6.65 -12.31
CA ASN A 74 1.55 6.76 -13.75
C ASN A 74 0.99 5.53 -14.48
N ASP A 75 0.03 5.76 -15.37
CA ASP A 75 -0.68 4.70 -16.11
C ASP A 75 0.23 3.83 -16.99
N LEU A 76 1.32 4.38 -17.53
CA LEU A 76 2.27 3.60 -18.33
C LEU A 76 3.06 2.60 -17.47
N ARG A 77 3.23 2.86 -16.16
CA ARG A 77 3.85 1.86 -15.26
C ARG A 77 2.99 0.61 -15.15
N ALA A 78 1.66 0.74 -15.13
CA ALA A 78 0.74 -0.41 -15.11
C ALA A 78 0.83 -1.27 -16.38
N ARG A 79 1.29 -0.67 -17.49
CA ARG A 79 1.44 -1.33 -18.79
C ARG A 79 2.85 -1.87 -19.03
N ARG A 80 3.78 -1.65 -18.10
CA ARG A 80 5.16 -2.15 -18.25
C ARG A 80 5.12 -3.68 -18.31
N PRO A 81 5.75 -4.31 -19.31
CA PRO A 81 5.84 -5.76 -19.39
C PRO A 81 6.51 -6.31 -18.13
N ALA A 82 5.92 -7.33 -17.53
CA ALA A 82 6.56 -8.03 -16.41
C ALA A 82 7.86 -8.67 -16.91
N GLU A 83 8.98 -8.37 -16.25
CA GLU A 83 10.26 -9.01 -16.52
C GLU A 83 10.28 -10.42 -15.93
N VAL A 84 9.43 -11.31 -16.43
CA VAL A 84 9.42 -12.72 -16.03
C VAL A 84 10.40 -13.48 -16.92
N LYS A 85 11.60 -13.72 -16.40
CA LYS A 85 12.43 -14.86 -16.83
C LYS A 85 12.37 -15.92 -15.74
N GLY A 86 11.47 -16.88 -15.91
CA GLY A 86 11.39 -18.10 -15.08
C GLY A 86 10.37 -18.05 -13.96
N GLY A 87 9.08 -18.15 -14.29
CA GLY A 87 7.98 -18.37 -13.35
C GLY A 87 7.78 -19.84 -12.96
N ALA A 88 8.86 -20.63 -12.98
CA ALA A 88 8.87 -22.00 -12.49
C ALA A 88 10.07 -22.11 -11.55
N ASP A 89 9.87 -21.80 -10.27
CA ASP A 89 9.93 -22.80 -9.20
C ASP A 89 9.91 -22.13 -7.81
N THR A 90 8.75 -21.56 -7.44
CA THR A 90 8.54 -21.00 -6.10
C THR A 90 8.75 -22.05 -5.02
N ARG A 91 8.46 -23.32 -5.31
CA ARG A 91 8.61 -24.44 -4.37
C ARG A 91 10.08 -24.82 -4.18
N GLU A 92 10.87 -24.90 -5.25
CA GLU A 92 12.32 -25.11 -5.16
C GLU A 92 13.05 -23.92 -4.52
N THR A 93 12.56 -22.68 -4.71
CA THR A 93 13.10 -21.49 -4.02
C THR A 93 12.85 -21.55 -2.51
N ILE A 94 11.65 -21.97 -2.09
CA ILE A 94 11.33 -22.23 -0.67
C ILE A 94 12.21 -23.36 -0.10
N GLU A 95 12.45 -24.43 -0.86
CA GLU A 95 13.33 -25.52 -0.43
C GLU A 95 14.81 -25.10 -0.34
N LYS A 96 15.28 -24.21 -1.23
CA LYS A 96 16.65 -23.64 -1.18
C LYS A 96 16.85 -22.64 -0.04
N ALA A 97 15.79 -21.99 0.44
CA ALA A 97 15.82 -21.07 1.58
C ALA A 97 15.74 -21.76 2.95
N ARG A 98 15.58 -23.10 2.97
CA ARG A 98 15.51 -23.89 4.20
C ARG A 98 16.85 -23.83 4.95
N GLY A 99 16.84 -23.32 6.18
CA GLY A 99 18.06 -23.11 7.00
C GLY A 99 18.58 -21.67 7.00
N ASP A 100 17.77 -20.71 6.55
CA ASP A 100 18.11 -19.29 6.61
C ASP A 100 18.24 -18.75 8.07
N PRO A 101 18.66 -17.48 8.24
CA PRO A 101 18.80 -16.87 9.56
C PRO A 101 17.51 -16.83 10.41
N PHE A 102 16.33 -16.87 9.78
CA PHE A 102 15.04 -16.91 10.48
C PHE A 102 14.63 -18.33 10.90
N CYS A 103 15.25 -19.35 10.31
CA CYS A 103 15.23 -20.73 10.81
C CYS A 103 16.09 -20.90 12.08
N HIS A 104 17.08 -20.03 12.28
CA HIS A 104 17.98 -20.01 13.44
C HIS A 104 18.03 -18.63 14.12
N PRO A 105 16.89 -18.07 14.57
CA PRO A 105 16.78 -16.66 14.92
C PRO A 105 17.69 -16.25 16.09
N GLU A 106 18.06 -17.16 16.98
CA GLU A 106 18.95 -16.86 18.11
C GLU A 106 20.42 -16.66 17.70
N SER A 107 20.88 -17.35 16.64
CA SER A 107 22.27 -17.31 16.15
C SER A 107 22.45 -16.61 14.80
N GLY A 108 21.39 -16.52 14.00
CA GLY A 108 21.37 -15.93 12.66
C GLY A 108 20.92 -14.46 12.62
N THR A 109 20.34 -13.94 13.70
CA THR A 109 19.88 -12.54 13.77
C THR A 109 20.40 -11.86 15.04
N PRO A 110 20.63 -10.55 15.06
CA PRO A 110 20.88 -9.80 16.30
C PRO A 110 19.67 -9.78 17.27
N ALA A 111 19.92 -9.44 18.54
CA ALA A 111 18.88 -9.14 19.53
C ALA A 111 18.75 -7.62 19.75
N ASP A 112 17.60 -7.15 20.24
CA ASP A 112 17.43 -5.75 20.65
C ASP A 112 18.13 -5.46 21.99
N THR A 113 18.26 -4.18 22.36
CA THR A 113 18.89 -3.76 23.62
C THR A 113 18.09 -4.21 24.85
N PHE A 114 16.79 -4.48 24.70
CA PHE A 114 15.93 -5.08 25.71
C PHE A 114 15.94 -6.63 25.68
N GLY A 115 16.82 -7.24 24.87
CA GLY A 115 16.92 -8.69 24.72
C GLY A 115 15.94 -9.24 23.67
N ARG A 116 15.46 -10.47 23.88
CA ARG A 116 14.46 -11.11 23.02
C ARG A 116 13.22 -11.47 23.82
N ILE A 117 12.07 -11.19 23.24
CA ILE A 117 10.79 -11.65 23.77
C ILE A 117 10.50 -13.00 23.11
N LYS A 118 10.25 -14.03 23.93
CA LYS A 118 10.01 -15.40 23.49
C LYS A 118 8.65 -15.87 24.00
N GLY A 119 7.77 -16.23 23.08
CA GLY A 119 6.45 -16.81 23.35
C GLY A 119 6.39 -18.27 22.90
N ALA A 120 5.23 -18.92 23.12
CA ALA A 120 5.02 -20.34 22.78
C ALA A 120 5.19 -20.67 21.28
N HIS A 121 5.07 -19.68 20.40
CA HIS A 121 5.09 -19.84 18.95
C HIS A 121 5.98 -18.82 18.23
N GLY A 122 6.88 -18.13 18.92
CA GLY A 122 7.71 -17.12 18.28
C GLY A 122 8.79 -16.52 19.17
N ILE A 123 9.77 -15.89 18.53
CA ILE A 123 10.88 -15.18 19.17
C ILE A 123 11.20 -13.92 18.37
N THR A 124 11.50 -12.82 19.05
CA THR A 124 11.87 -11.57 18.38
C THR A 124 13.30 -11.61 17.84
N ALA A 125 13.49 -11.04 16.65
CA ALA A 125 14.77 -10.89 15.96
C ALA A 125 14.97 -9.43 15.57
N SER A 126 16.13 -8.88 15.89
CA SER A 126 16.49 -7.50 15.56
C SER A 126 17.26 -7.46 14.25
N ASN A 127 17.14 -6.36 13.51
CA ASN A 127 17.88 -6.16 12.27
C ASN A 127 19.29 -5.65 12.56
N VAL A 128 20.28 -6.14 11.81
CA VAL A 128 21.68 -5.72 11.96
C VAL A 128 21.90 -4.25 11.55
N ALA A 129 21.02 -3.73 10.69
CA ALA A 129 20.94 -2.31 10.33
C ALA A 129 19.58 -1.75 10.80
N LYS A 130 19.58 -0.95 11.88
CA LYS A 130 18.37 -0.33 12.44
C LYS A 130 18.09 1.05 11.82
N TYR A 131 16.82 1.42 11.72
CA TYR A 131 16.39 2.67 11.06
C TYR A 131 15.64 3.70 11.96
N ASP A 132 14.97 3.35 13.08
CA ASP A 132 14.53 4.31 14.14
C ASP A 132 13.95 3.61 15.41
N GLY A 133 13.58 4.38 16.45
CA GLY A 133 13.09 3.95 17.77
C GLY A 133 11.58 3.65 17.91
N TYR A 134 10.66 4.45 17.34
CA TYR A 134 9.19 4.25 17.40
C TYR A 134 8.45 5.03 16.28
N HIS A 135 7.43 4.45 15.61
CA HIS A 135 6.54 5.13 14.62
C HIS A 135 5.05 4.92 14.96
N GLY A 136 4.18 5.89 14.65
CA GLY A 136 2.73 5.86 14.96
C GLY A 136 1.85 6.39 13.82
N VAL A 137 0.57 6.02 13.84
CA VAL A 137 -0.44 6.35 12.81
C VAL A 137 -1.54 7.22 13.43
N LEU A 138 -1.91 8.31 12.75
CA LEU A 138 -3.08 9.14 13.06
C LEU A 138 -4.18 8.87 12.03
N VAL A 139 -5.40 8.59 12.51
CA VAL A 139 -6.58 8.38 11.68
C VAL A 139 -7.60 9.47 11.97
N PHE A 140 -8.03 10.19 10.93
CA PHE A 140 -9.10 11.18 11.01
C PHE A 140 -10.38 10.60 10.42
N ASP A 141 -11.55 10.88 11.01
CA ASP A 141 -12.84 10.55 10.41
C ASP A 141 -13.01 11.19 9.01
N ASP A 142 -12.41 12.37 8.82
CA ASP A 142 -12.32 13.05 7.52
C ASP A 142 -11.63 12.18 6.45
N LEU A 143 -10.65 11.35 6.84
CA LEU A 143 -9.97 10.45 5.91
C LEU A 143 -10.95 9.45 5.32
N TRP A 144 -11.80 8.83 6.16
CA TRP A 144 -12.86 7.96 5.69
C TRP A 144 -13.85 8.71 4.80
N ARG A 145 -14.34 9.86 5.28
CA ARG A 145 -15.36 10.66 4.58
C ARG A 145 -14.93 11.01 3.15
N VAL A 146 -13.68 11.42 2.95
CA VAL A 146 -13.13 11.74 1.63
C VAL A 146 -13.07 10.50 0.75
N HIS A 147 -12.58 9.37 1.26
CA HIS A 147 -12.51 8.13 0.46
C HIS A 147 -13.90 7.59 0.12
N GLU A 148 -14.85 7.63 1.05
CA GLU A 148 -16.24 7.25 0.81
C GLU A 148 -16.87 8.12 -0.29
N ALA A 149 -16.73 9.44 -0.20
CA ALA A 149 -17.29 10.37 -1.18
C ALA A 149 -16.68 10.22 -2.58
N LEU A 150 -15.39 9.84 -2.66
CA LEU A 150 -14.73 9.52 -3.92
C LEU A 150 -15.10 8.13 -4.46
N GLY A 151 -15.89 7.34 -3.73
CA GLY A 151 -16.27 5.99 -4.10
C GLY A 151 -15.13 4.98 -3.94
N LEU A 152 -14.13 5.29 -3.10
CA LEU A 152 -13.00 4.44 -2.76
C LEU A 152 -13.25 3.55 -1.54
N GLY A 153 -14.29 3.87 -0.76
CA GLY A 153 -14.63 3.20 0.49
C GLY A 153 -15.91 2.36 0.42
N VAL A 154 -16.00 1.38 1.32
CA VAL A 154 -17.19 0.57 1.63
C VAL A 154 -17.21 0.22 3.11
N GLU A 155 -18.38 0.19 3.74
CA GLU A 155 -18.51 -0.35 5.11
C GLU A 155 -18.83 -1.85 5.07
N ARG A 156 -18.17 -2.64 5.92
CA ARG A 156 -18.39 -4.09 6.05
C ARG A 156 -18.29 -4.51 7.51
N GLY A 157 -19.40 -5.03 8.03
CA GLY A 157 -19.45 -5.51 9.43
C GLY A 157 -19.19 -4.40 10.46
N GLY A 158 -19.56 -3.15 10.17
CA GLY A 158 -19.32 -2.00 11.05
C GLY A 158 -17.97 -1.30 10.85
N ALA A 159 -17.00 -1.99 10.23
CA ALA A 159 -15.70 -1.44 9.88
C ALA A 159 -15.72 -0.74 8.51
N ARG A 160 -14.91 0.29 8.38
CA ARG A 160 -14.72 1.13 7.19
C ARG A 160 -13.52 0.62 6.40
N VAL A 161 -13.71 0.23 5.13
CA VAL A 161 -12.67 -0.34 4.26
C VAL A 161 -12.49 0.56 3.05
N PHE A 162 -11.27 1.00 2.75
CA PHE A 162 -11.01 1.83 1.58
C PHE A 162 -9.67 1.56 0.92
N ALA A 163 -9.62 1.79 -0.39
CA ALA A 163 -8.37 1.83 -1.16
C ALA A 163 -7.66 3.17 -0.90
N SER A 164 -6.42 3.12 -0.42
CA SER A 164 -5.65 4.32 -0.04
C SER A 164 -5.32 5.19 -1.26
N LEU A 165 -5.46 6.52 -1.12
CA LEU A 165 -4.99 7.51 -2.10
C LEU A 165 -3.48 7.80 -1.99
N THR A 166 -2.85 7.43 -0.88
CA THR A 166 -1.40 7.55 -0.68
C THR A 166 -0.81 6.19 -0.32
N PRO A 167 -0.97 5.18 -1.19
CA PRO A 167 -0.58 3.84 -0.84
C PRO A 167 0.95 3.70 -0.80
N VAL A 168 1.48 3.03 0.23
CA VAL A 168 2.93 2.80 0.38
C VAL A 168 3.47 1.89 -0.74
N LYS A 169 2.65 0.93 -1.18
CA LYS A 169 2.91 0.03 -2.31
C LYS A 169 1.57 -0.36 -2.96
N GLU A 170 1.60 -1.20 -3.99
CA GLU A 170 0.43 -1.52 -4.80
C GLU A 170 -0.79 -1.93 -3.97
N SER A 171 -1.97 -1.47 -4.41
CA SER A 171 -3.27 -1.89 -3.87
C SER A 171 -3.41 -1.82 -2.34
N GLU A 172 -2.84 -0.80 -1.67
CA GLU A 172 -3.00 -0.67 -0.22
C GLU A 172 -4.47 -0.48 0.18
N VAL A 173 -4.96 -1.37 1.04
CA VAL A 173 -6.27 -1.32 1.67
C VAL A 173 -6.10 -0.92 3.13
N VAL A 174 -6.84 0.09 3.56
CA VAL A 174 -6.95 0.50 4.95
C VAL A 174 -8.32 0.09 5.50
N ILE A 175 -8.31 -0.51 6.69
CA ILE A 175 -9.51 -0.94 7.41
C ILE A 175 -9.50 -0.24 8.77
N LEU A 176 -10.60 0.44 9.09
CA LEU A 176 -10.78 1.16 10.35
C LEU A 176 -12.02 0.61 11.08
N GLY A 177 -11.85 0.12 12.29
CA GLY A 177 -12.95 -0.21 13.20
C GLY A 177 -13.53 1.03 13.87
N ARG A 178 -14.42 0.86 14.86
CA ARG A 178 -14.90 1.97 15.67
C ARG A 178 -14.06 2.14 16.94
N ALA A 179 -14.05 3.36 17.46
CA ALA A 179 -13.38 3.66 18.71
C ALA A 179 -13.91 2.78 19.85
N GLY A 180 -13.01 2.13 20.58
CA GLY A 180 -13.35 1.27 21.71
C GLY A 180 -13.80 -0.15 21.34
N GLU A 181 -13.85 -0.51 20.06
CA GLU A 181 -14.05 -1.89 19.61
C GLU A 181 -12.75 -2.69 19.64
N ASP A 182 -12.87 -4.02 19.67
CA ASP A 182 -11.74 -4.94 19.56
C ASP A 182 -11.47 -5.35 18.09
N GLU A 183 -10.32 -5.97 17.84
CA GLU A 183 -9.90 -6.41 16.51
C GLU A 183 -10.80 -7.46 15.86
N VAL A 184 -11.61 -8.21 16.63
CA VAL A 184 -12.52 -9.24 16.09
C VAL A 184 -13.58 -8.59 15.21
N THR A 185 -13.96 -7.34 15.51
CA THR A 185 -14.87 -6.55 14.69
C THR A 185 -14.37 -6.30 13.27
N LEU A 186 -13.05 -6.40 13.03
CA LEU A 186 -12.47 -6.23 11.70
C LEU A 186 -12.58 -7.47 10.81
N ALA A 187 -12.95 -8.63 11.36
CA ALA A 187 -12.93 -9.90 10.63
C ALA A 187 -13.75 -9.89 9.32
N PRO A 188 -14.98 -9.34 9.27
CA PRO A 188 -15.75 -9.29 8.02
C PRO A 188 -15.10 -8.39 6.96
N ALA A 189 -14.49 -7.29 7.38
CA ALA A 189 -13.76 -6.36 6.51
C ALA A 189 -12.44 -6.97 6.00
N LEU A 190 -11.72 -7.70 6.84
CA LEU A 190 -10.51 -8.43 6.46
C LEU A 190 -10.82 -9.51 5.43
N ALA A 191 -11.90 -10.27 5.64
CA ALA A 191 -12.36 -11.27 4.69
C ALA A 191 -12.70 -10.65 3.33
N LEU A 192 -13.34 -9.48 3.32
CA LEU A 192 -13.62 -8.72 2.11
C LEU A 192 -12.33 -8.29 1.38
N ALA A 193 -11.39 -7.68 2.10
CA ALA A 193 -10.12 -7.22 1.52
C ALA A 193 -9.29 -8.37 0.93
N ILE A 194 -9.17 -9.48 1.66
CA ILE A 194 -8.46 -10.68 1.18
C ILE A 194 -9.20 -11.30 -0.01
N GLY A 195 -10.54 -11.32 0.01
CA GLY A 195 -11.35 -11.74 -1.12
C GLY A 195 -11.09 -10.93 -2.38
N ALA A 196 -11.04 -9.59 -2.24
CA ALA A 196 -10.73 -8.68 -3.34
C ALA A 196 -9.30 -8.88 -3.88
N PHE A 197 -8.32 -9.10 -3.00
CA PHE A 197 -6.95 -9.45 -3.38
C PHE A 197 -6.92 -10.74 -4.21
N ARG A 198 -7.58 -11.79 -3.75
CA ARG A 198 -7.67 -13.08 -4.48
C ARG A 198 -8.34 -12.92 -5.84
N ALA A 199 -9.44 -12.16 -5.91
CA ALA A 199 -10.15 -11.90 -7.16
C ALA A 199 -9.28 -11.15 -8.20
N ARG A 200 -8.35 -10.33 -7.72
CA ARG A 200 -7.39 -9.59 -8.55
C ARG A 200 -6.09 -10.34 -8.84
N GLY A 201 -5.96 -11.58 -8.38
CA GLY A 201 -4.76 -12.39 -8.59
C GLY A 201 -3.56 -11.97 -7.75
N VAL A 202 -3.78 -11.27 -6.63
CA VAL A 202 -2.71 -10.97 -5.66
C VAL A 202 -2.22 -12.29 -5.05
N VAL A 203 -0.92 -12.55 -5.21
CA VAL A 203 -0.26 -13.79 -4.76
C VAL A 203 0.57 -13.62 -3.49
N ALA A 204 0.96 -12.39 -3.17
CA ALA A 204 1.70 -12.06 -1.95
C ALA A 204 1.27 -10.68 -1.44
N TYR A 205 1.00 -10.59 -0.12
CA TYR A 205 0.66 -9.33 0.52
C TYR A 205 1.24 -9.27 1.93
N ASN A 206 1.49 -8.05 2.40
CA ASN A 206 1.79 -7.79 3.80
C ASN A 206 0.53 -7.32 4.51
N PHE A 207 0.44 -7.65 5.80
CA PHE A 207 -0.66 -7.27 6.67
C PHE A 207 -0.09 -6.68 7.95
N ALA A 208 -0.66 -5.57 8.40
CA ALA A 208 -0.40 -4.98 9.69
C ALA A 208 -1.72 -4.76 10.43
N LEU A 209 -1.73 -5.11 11.72
CA LEU A 209 -2.81 -4.80 12.66
C LEU A 209 -2.25 -3.83 13.69
N PHE A 210 -2.96 -2.73 13.92
CA PHE A 210 -2.59 -1.77 14.95
C PHE A 210 -3.73 -1.68 15.96
N LEU A 211 -3.35 -1.84 17.21
CA LEU A 211 -4.22 -1.91 18.37
C LEU A 211 -3.70 -0.94 19.43
N PRO A 212 -4.54 -0.52 20.38
CA PRO A 212 -4.05 0.16 21.56
C PRO A 212 -3.04 -0.73 22.32
N PRO A 213 -2.13 -0.14 23.12
CA PRO A 213 -1.17 -0.90 23.90
C PRO A 213 -1.84 -1.96 24.80
N LEU A 214 -1.22 -3.16 24.87
CA LEU A 214 -1.73 -4.26 25.69
C LEU A 214 -1.70 -3.97 27.20
N SER A 215 -0.80 -3.08 27.63
CA SER A 215 -0.67 -2.60 29.00
C SER A 215 -0.95 -1.10 29.07
N THR A 216 -1.49 -0.63 30.19
CA THR A 216 -1.68 0.79 30.42
C THR A 216 -0.34 1.53 30.43
N ASP A 217 -0.24 2.61 29.66
CA ASP A 217 0.94 3.46 29.53
C ASP A 217 0.69 4.89 30.07
N GLY A 218 -0.47 5.11 30.70
CA GLY A 218 -0.92 6.41 31.21
C GLY A 218 -1.62 7.30 30.17
N ASN A 219 -1.70 6.88 28.90
CA ASN A 219 -2.42 7.60 27.85
C ASN A 219 -3.86 7.09 27.71
N ASP A 220 -4.76 7.94 27.20
CA ASP A 220 -6.15 7.58 26.92
C ASP A 220 -6.31 7.02 25.51
N TRP A 221 -6.34 5.69 25.41
CA TRP A 221 -6.50 4.96 24.15
C TRP A 221 -7.94 4.59 23.81
N ARG A 222 -8.93 4.96 24.63
CA ARG A 222 -10.34 4.56 24.39
C ARG A 222 -10.91 5.06 23.07
N ARG A 223 -10.29 6.09 22.49
CA ARG A 223 -10.66 6.65 21.19
C ARG A 223 -9.88 6.06 20.02
N PHE A 224 -8.88 5.21 20.27
CA PHE A 224 -8.11 4.57 19.22
C PHE A 224 -8.90 3.37 18.69
N PRO A 225 -9.35 3.39 17.42
CA PRO A 225 -10.01 2.23 16.82
C PRO A 225 -9.01 1.15 16.45
N PRO A 226 -9.40 -0.14 16.48
CA PRO A 226 -8.58 -1.18 15.87
C PRO A 226 -8.49 -0.89 14.37
N GLN A 227 -7.28 -0.98 13.82
CA GLN A 227 -7.04 -0.69 12.41
C GLN A 227 -6.19 -1.78 11.77
N ALA A 228 -6.43 -2.04 10.49
CA ALA A 228 -5.61 -2.94 9.70
C ALA A 228 -5.20 -2.29 8.38
N ARG A 229 -4.02 -2.67 7.89
CA ARG A 229 -3.54 -2.32 6.56
C ARG A 229 -3.10 -3.58 5.84
N LEU A 230 -3.48 -3.68 4.56
CA LEU A 230 -3.02 -4.73 3.66
C LEU A 230 -2.38 -4.07 2.46
N VAL A 231 -1.26 -4.61 1.99
CA VAL A 231 -0.59 -4.08 0.81
C VAL A 231 -0.10 -5.22 -0.08
N ASP A 232 -0.36 -5.10 -1.37
CA ASP A 232 0.08 -6.06 -2.38
C ASP A 232 1.59 -5.91 -2.60
N ARG A 233 2.33 -7.03 -2.51
CA ARG A 233 3.77 -7.10 -2.72
C ARG A 233 4.14 -7.43 -4.16
N GLY A 234 3.13 -7.66 -5.00
CA GLY A 234 3.23 -8.14 -6.35
C GLY A 234 3.72 -9.59 -6.42
N ASP A 235 4.00 -10.04 -7.63
CA ASP A 235 4.47 -11.41 -7.88
C ASP A 235 5.90 -11.59 -7.32
N PRO A 236 6.13 -12.52 -6.38
CA PRO A 236 7.47 -12.81 -5.85
C PRO A 236 8.46 -13.29 -6.92
N ALA A 237 7.98 -13.83 -8.04
CA ALA A 237 8.82 -14.24 -9.17
C ALA A 237 9.26 -13.05 -10.05
N ASN A 238 8.64 -11.88 -9.89
CA ASN A 238 8.99 -10.67 -10.63
C ASN A 238 10.00 -9.82 -9.85
N LYS A 239 11.21 -9.64 -10.39
CA LYS A 239 12.27 -8.85 -9.73
C LYS A 239 11.97 -7.35 -9.63
N THR A 240 10.95 -6.87 -10.31
CA THR A 240 10.56 -5.45 -10.34
C THR A 240 9.33 -5.13 -9.47
N SER A 241 8.72 -6.14 -8.84
CA SER A 241 7.52 -5.96 -8.00
C SER A 241 7.85 -5.52 -6.56
N ASP A 242 9.09 -5.75 -6.10
CA ASP A 242 9.52 -5.44 -4.73
C ASP A 242 9.69 -3.92 -4.48
N ILE A 243 9.95 -3.54 -3.23
CA ILE A 243 10.34 -2.20 -2.80
C ILE A 243 11.78 -1.95 -3.27
N GLY A 244 11.99 -0.90 -4.06
CA GLY A 244 13.29 -0.52 -4.60
C GLY A 244 13.78 0.81 -4.02
N GLY A 245 14.87 1.32 -4.60
CA GLY A 245 15.46 2.59 -4.18
C GLY A 245 14.52 3.80 -4.29
N MET A 246 13.54 3.76 -5.21
CA MET A 246 12.54 4.82 -5.33
C MET A 246 11.62 4.87 -4.12
N GLU A 247 11.05 3.73 -3.73
CA GLU A 247 10.17 3.65 -2.56
C GLU A 247 10.91 3.90 -1.25
N LEU A 248 12.20 3.52 -1.17
CA LEU A 248 13.02 3.71 0.03
C LEU A 248 13.54 5.15 0.21
N TYR A 249 13.91 5.83 -0.88
CA TYR A 249 14.69 7.07 -0.79
C TYR A 249 14.08 8.27 -1.53
N ALA A 250 12.96 8.11 -2.22
CA ALA A 250 12.36 9.19 -3.01
C ALA A 250 10.85 9.35 -2.76
N ALA A 251 10.03 8.40 -3.21
CA ALA A 251 8.57 8.46 -3.09
C ALA A 251 7.95 7.08 -3.36
N GLY A 252 6.77 6.80 -2.81
CA GLY A 252 5.97 5.66 -3.22
C GLY A 252 5.61 5.77 -4.70
N VAL A 253 6.03 4.81 -5.53
CA VAL A 253 5.66 4.78 -6.94
C VAL A 253 4.69 3.62 -7.17
N VAL A 254 3.50 3.96 -7.62
CA VAL A 254 2.35 3.04 -7.64
C VAL A 254 1.81 2.95 -9.06
N ALA A 255 1.65 1.73 -9.55
CA ALA A 255 1.10 1.44 -10.87
C ALA A 255 -0.42 1.19 -10.81
N GLY A 256 -0.90 0.61 -9.71
CA GLY A 256 -2.28 0.25 -9.50
C GLY A 256 -3.16 1.45 -9.23
N ASP A 257 -4.19 1.63 -10.06
CA ASP A 257 -5.23 2.63 -9.83
C ASP A 257 -6.12 2.21 -8.64
N PRO A 258 -6.16 2.98 -7.53
CA PRO A 258 -6.95 2.63 -6.34
C PRO A 258 -8.45 2.58 -6.61
N PHE A 259 -8.96 3.29 -7.63
CA PHE A 259 -10.37 3.22 -8.02
C PHE A 259 -10.76 1.85 -8.57
N ARG A 260 -9.83 1.16 -9.26
CA ARG A 260 -10.07 -0.22 -9.72
C ARG A 260 -10.11 -1.19 -8.55
N LEU A 261 -9.33 -0.95 -7.50
CA LEU A 261 -9.39 -1.76 -6.29
C LEU A 261 -10.72 -1.56 -5.57
N ALA A 262 -11.17 -0.32 -5.45
CA ALA A 262 -12.45 0.03 -4.84
C ALA A 262 -13.65 -0.56 -5.59
N GLU A 263 -13.59 -0.72 -6.91
CA GLU A 263 -14.62 -1.44 -7.68
C GLU A 263 -14.79 -2.90 -7.21
N VAL A 264 -13.69 -3.59 -6.90
CA VAL A 264 -13.72 -4.98 -6.40
C VAL A 264 -14.13 -5.06 -4.92
N LEU A 265 -13.72 -4.08 -4.10
CA LEU A 265 -14.15 -4.03 -2.69
C LEU A 265 -15.66 -3.83 -2.55
N ARG A 266 -16.32 -3.24 -3.56
CA ARG A 266 -17.75 -2.93 -3.55
C ARG A 266 -18.63 -3.97 -4.26
N SER A 267 -18.04 -4.97 -4.92
CA SER A 267 -18.76 -6.05 -5.62
C SER A 267 -19.21 -7.15 -4.67
#